data_AF-A0A9D5Q986-F1
#
_entry.id   AF-A0A9D5Q986-F1
#
_cell.length_a   1.000
_cell.length_b   1.000
_cell.length_c   1.000
_cell.angle_alpha   90.00
_cell.angle_beta   90.00
_cell.angle_gamma   90.00
#
_symmetry.space_group_name_H-M   'P 1'
#
loop_
_entity.id
_entity.type
_entity.pdbx_description
1 polymer ?
#
loop_
_entity_poly.entity_id
_entity_poly.type
_entity_poly.pdbx_seq_one_letter_code
_entity_poly.pdbx_strand_id
1 'polypeptide(L)'
;MPKLTINNFPVEVPEGSTILEAAKQIGIRIPTLCNVENREPLGACRVCMVEVEGAKSLVASCATPATENMVVKTNTRKVREARKTVVELLLSEHDGNCQTCDRNGDCELQTIAGEMGVEEIRYPGEKTRAHTDVSTPALVRDNAKCIKCRRCVSVCNEVQGVGALFPQGRGFDTVIGPAFSLDLDGVSCVQCGQCAAICPVGAISEKNHVDLVWDALDDPGKHVVVQTAPAIRAALGECFGYEPGTLVTGKMVTALRQLGFDGVFDTNFTADLTIMEEGTELLTRLKKALVDKEKVPLPLFTSCSPGWIKFAEYYYPEFLPNLSTCKSPQQMFGAVAKTYYAQKIGKSPEDIVVVSVMPCTAKKFEAQRSEMIDSGVQDVDYVLTTRELGRMIQQAGIDFVSLPDDKMDSPLGLSSGAADIFANTGGVMEAALRTAYE
;
A
#
# COMPACT_ATOMS: atom_id res chain seq x y z
N MET A 1 28.04 -24.43 -1.76
CA MET A 1 26.82 -24.44 -2.61
C MET A 1 26.22 -25.83 -2.53
N PRO A 2 25.15 -26.03 -1.77
CA PRO A 2 24.51 -27.33 -1.67
C PRO A 2 23.91 -27.78 -3.02
N LYS A 3 24.11 -29.05 -3.37
CA LYS A 3 23.47 -29.73 -4.49
C LYS A 3 22.35 -30.63 -3.99
N LEU A 4 21.16 -30.45 -4.54
CA LEU A 4 19.96 -31.22 -4.19
C LEU A 4 19.20 -31.61 -5.46
N THR A 5 18.27 -32.56 -5.33
CA THR A 5 17.42 -33.01 -6.42
C THR A 5 15.97 -32.66 -6.09
N ILE A 6 15.28 -31.93 -6.96
CA ILE A 6 13.86 -31.60 -6.82
C ILE A 6 13.09 -32.19 -8.00
N ASN A 7 12.14 -33.10 -7.76
CA ASN A 7 11.38 -33.78 -8.81
C ASN A 7 12.28 -34.45 -9.90
N ASN A 8 13.40 -35.05 -9.49
CA ASN A 8 14.43 -35.63 -10.38
C ASN A 8 15.31 -34.62 -11.15
N PHE A 9 15.15 -33.32 -10.93
CA PHE A 9 16.03 -32.30 -11.50
C PHE A 9 17.11 -31.91 -10.49
N PRO A 10 18.41 -32.02 -10.84
CA PRO A 10 19.48 -31.52 -10.00
C PRO A 10 19.45 -29.98 -9.98
N VAL A 11 19.67 -29.39 -8.82
CA VAL A 11 19.79 -27.95 -8.63
C VAL A 11 20.92 -27.66 -7.66
N GLU A 12 21.63 -26.57 -7.92
CA GLU A 12 22.70 -26.06 -7.07
C GLU A 12 22.35 -24.62 -6.68
N VAL A 13 22.39 -24.34 -5.38
CA VAL A 13 21.97 -23.05 -4.82
C VAL A 13 23.05 -22.45 -3.91
N PRO A 14 23.03 -21.13 -3.66
CA PRO A 14 23.86 -20.51 -2.63
C PRO A 14 23.63 -21.14 -1.25
N GLU A 15 24.67 -21.17 -0.43
CA GLU A 15 24.54 -21.62 0.96
C GLU A 15 23.55 -20.72 1.74
N GLY A 16 22.73 -21.32 2.60
CA GLY A 16 21.66 -20.62 3.31
C GLY A 16 20.33 -20.55 2.56
N SER A 17 20.28 -20.89 1.28
CA SER A 17 19.01 -20.94 0.52
C SER A 17 18.06 -21.99 1.09
N THR A 18 16.77 -21.73 0.98
CA THR A 18 15.67 -22.63 1.36
C THR A 18 15.28 -23.56 0.20
N ILE A 19 14.54 -24.62 0.50
CA ILE A 19 13.96 -25.50 -0.55
C ILE A 19 13.04 -24.70 -1.48
N LEU A 20 12.31 -23.70 -0.95
CA LEU A 20 11.44 -22.84 -1.75
C LEU A 20 12.23 -22.05 -2.80
N GLU A 21 13.35 -21.44 -2.41
CA GLU A 21 14.22 -20.68 -3.32
C GLU A 21 14.86 -21.59 -4.36
N ALA A 22 15.33 -22.78 -3.95
CA ALA A 22 15.87 -23.78 -4.85
C ALA A 22 14.84 -24.23 -5.91
N ALA A 23 13.58 -24.43 -5.51
CA ALA A 23 12.50 -24.77 -6.44
C ALA A 23 12.20 -23.63 -7.42
N LYS A 24 12.20 -22.37 -6.94
CA LYS A 24 11.97 -21.16 -7.78
C LYS A 24 13.02 -21.05 -8.89
N GLN A 25 14.29 -21.34 -8.61
CA GLN A 25 15.39 -21.26 -9.58
C GLN A 25 15.22 -22.17 -10.80
N ILE A 26 14.56 -23.33 -10.64
CA ILE A 26 14.31 -24.29 -11.72
C ILE A 26 12.87 -24.24 -12.25
N GLY A 27 12.13 -23.17 -11.97
CA GLY A 27 10.77 -22.97 -12.47
C GLY A 27 9.71 -23.84 -11.80
N ILE A 28 9.99 -24.45 -10.64
CA ILE A 28 9.00 -25.22 -9.89
C ILE A 28 8.28 -24.28 -8.92
N ARG A 29 6.99 -24.03 -9.19
CA ARG A 29 6.14 -23.22 -8.32
C ARG A 29 5.67 -24.05 -7.11
N ILE A 30 6.09 -23.63 -5.91
CA ILE A 30 5.52 -24.11 -4.64
C ILE A 30 4.66 -22.98 -4.05
N PRO A 31 3.36 -23.20 -3.80
CA PRO A 31 2.48 -22.15 -3.31
C PRO A 31 2.83 -21.76 -1.87
N THR A 32 2.67 -20.48 -1.55
CA THR A 32 2.90 -19.89 -0.24
C THR A 32 1.78 -18.90 0.08
N LEU A 33 1.51 -18.68 1.37
CA LEU A 33 0.59 -17.62 1.82
C LEU A 33 1.23 -16.74 2.88
N CYS A 34 1.84 -17.33 3.93
CA CYS A 34 2.46 -16.59 5.02
C CYS A 34 3.92 -16.18 4.77
N ASN A 35 4.49 -16.53 3.61
CA ASN A 35 5.87 -16.19 3.29
C ASN A 35 5.93 -14.74 2.80
N VAL A 36 6.84 -13.94 3.36
CA VAL A 36 7.17 -12.60 2.88
C VAL A 36 8.58 -12.65 2.32
N GLU A 37 8.78 -12.14 1.10
CA GLU A 37 10.11 -12.13 0.47
C GLU A 37 11.09 -11.30 1.32
N ASN A 38 12.36 -11.73 1.36
CA ASN A 38 13.43 -11.10 2.14
C ASN A 38 13.15 -10.99 3.65
N ARG A 39 12.37 -11.92 4.23
CA ARG A 39 12.07 -11.99 5.65
C ARG A 39 12.18 -13.42 6.17
N GLU A 40 12.33 -13.56 7.48
CA GLU A 40 12.37 -14.88 8.09
C GLU A 40 11.03 -15.62 7.86
N PRO A 41 11.09 -16.85 7.35
CA PRO A 41 9.90 -17.61 7.00
C PRO A 41 9.22 -18.19 8.24
N LEU A 42 7.96 -17.82 8.47
CA LEU A 42 7.18 -18.37 9.59
C LEU A 42 6.86 -19.87 9.44
N GLY A 43 6.71 -20.35 8.20
CA GLY A 43 6.27 -21.73 7.91
C GLY A 43 4.88 -22.09 8.47
N ALA A 44 4.11 -21.10 8.92
CA ALA A 44 2.90 -21.29 9.71
C ALA A 44 1.68 -21.74 8.88
N CYS A 45 1.52 -21.22 7.66
CA CYS A 45 0.34 -21.55 6.83
C CYS A 45 0.35 -22.98 6.28
N ARG A 46 1.50 -23.66 6.25
CA ARG A 46 1.69 -25.02 5.72
C ARG A 46 1.28 -25.25 4.25
N VAL A 47 0.96 -24.21 3.49
CA VAL A 47 0.66 -24.32 2.04
C VAL A 47 1.89 -24.78 1.24
N CYS A 48 3.10 -24.46 1.70
CA CYS A 48 4.37 -24.78 1.04
C CYS A 48 4.93 -26.18 1.38
N MET A 49 4.10 -27.11 1.86
CA MET A 49 4.55 -28.43 2.26
C MET A 49 5.19 -29.22 1.11
N VAL A 50 6.33 -29.84 1.33
CA VAL A 50 7.02 -30.74 0.38
C VAL A 50 7.44 -32.03 1.07
N GLU A 51 7.68 -33.07 0.28
CA GLU A 51 8.22 -34.33 0.77
C GLU A 51 9.74 -34.34 0.58
N VAL A 52 10.47 -34.72 1.62
CA VAL A 52 11.93 -34.88 1.58
C VAL A 52 12.23 -36.33 1.93
N GLU A 53 13.01 -37.02 1.11
CA GLU A 53 13.36 -38.42 1.38
C GLU A 53 14.11 -38.54 2.72
N GLY A 54 13.72 -39.54 3.52
CA GLY A 54 14.22 -39.73 4.88
C GLY A 54 13.53 -38.88 5.96
N ALA A 55 12.75 -37.85 5.60
CA ALA A 55 11.98 -37.09 6.57
C ALA A 55 10.73 -37.87 7.04
N LYS A 56 10.43 -37.81 8.35
CA LYS A 56 9.25 -38.49 8.93
C LYS A 56 7.93 -37.87 8.49
N SER A 57 7.91 -36.56 8.22
CA SER A 57 6.73 -35.80 7.83
C SER A 57 7.01 -34.92 6.62
N LEU A 58 5.96 -34.36 6.02
CA LEU A 58 6.13 -33.26 5.10
C LEU A 58 6.78 -32.07 5.83
N VAL A 59 7.61 -31.32 5.13
CA VAL A 59 8.32 -30.16 5.66
C VAL A 59 7.87 -28.89 4.95
N ALA A 60 7.97 -27.74 5.60
CA ALA A 60 7.64 -26.45 4.97
C ALA A 60 8.84 -25.99 4.12
N SER A 61 8.69 -25.94 2.79
CA SER A 61 9.80 -25.59 1.90
C SER A 61 10.36 -24.19 2.15
N CYS A 62 9.51 -23.26 2.59
CA CYS A 62 9.91 -21.88 2.85
C CYS A 62 10.86 -21.73 4.05
N ALA A 63 10.82 -22.64 5.02
CA ALA A 63 11.60 -22.53 6.26
C ALA A 63 12.64 -23.66 6.42
N THR A 64 12.78 -24.54 5.42
CA THR A 64 13.72 -25.65 5.45
C THR A 64 14.93 -25.28 4.59
N PRO A 65 16.15 -25.19 5.16
CA PRO A 65 17.36 -24.97 4.40
C PRO A 65 17.60 -26.10 3.39
N ALA A 66 18.06 -25.75 2.19
CA ALA A 66 18.53 -26.70 1.20
C ALA A 66 19.90 -27.26 1.64
N THR A 67 20.00 -28.58 1.76
CA THR A 67 21.24 -29.26 2.18
C THR A 67 21.75 -30.19 1.08
N GLU A 68 23.04 -30.50 1.14
CA GLU A 68 23.71 -31.40 0.21
C GLU A 68 23.00 -32.77 0.15
N ASN A 69 22.87 -33.32 -1.05
CA ASN A 69 22.23 -34.61 -1.37
C ASN A 69 20.76 -34.73 -0.94
N MET A 70 20.08 -33.62 -0.64
CA MET A 70 18.64 -33.65 -0.33
C MET A 70 17.84 -34.07 -1.58
N VAL A 71 16.87 -34.96 -1.41
CA VAL A 71 15.92 -35.36 -2.47
C VAL A 71 14.53 -34.90 -2.09
N VAL A 72 14.00 -33.94 -2.85
CA VAL A 72 12.71 -33.28 -2.61
C VAL A 72 11.70 -33.67 -3.69
N LYS A 73 10.48 -34.03 -3.27
CA LYS A 73 9.34 -34.25 -4.15
C LYS A 73 8.24 -33.26 -3.80
N THR A 74 7.82 -32.47 -4.79
CA THR A 74 6.91 -31.33 -4.57
C THR A 74 5.47 -31.60 -4.99
N ASN A 75 5.21 -32.74 -5.62
CA ASN A 75 3.92 -33.06 -6.24
C ASN A 75 3.46 -34.51 -6.00
N THR A 76 3.99 -35.23 -4.99
CA THR A 76 3.50 -36.57 -4.65
C THR A 76 2.02 -36.51 -4.24
N ARG A 77 1.31 -37.66 -4.30
CA ARG A 77 -0.08 -37.74 -3.82
C ARG A 77 -0.22 -37.16 -2.40
N LYS A 78 0.69 -37.54 -1.51
CA LYS A 78 0.75 -37.06 -0.12
C LYS A 78 0.87 -35.54 -0.04
N VAL A 79 1.76 -34.93 -0.84
CA VAL A 79 1.91 -33.47 -0.88
C VAL A 79 0.65 -32.78 -1.42
N ARG A 80 0.09 -33.27 -2.53
CA ARG A 80 -1.10 -32.67 -3.15
C ARG A 80 -2.31 -32.71 -2.22
N GLU A 81 -2.58 -33.87 -1.61
CA GLU A 81 -3.68 -34.04 -0.66
C GLU A 81 -3.49 -33.16 0.58
N ALA A 82 -2.28 -33.14 1.16
CA ALA A 82 -2.02 -32.35 2.36
C ALA A 82 -2.17 -30.84 2.12
N ARG A 83 -1.66 -30.32 0.99
CA ARG A 83 -1.83 -28.91 0.63
C ARG A 83 -3.29 -28.55 0.39
N LYS A 84 -4.04 -29.41 -0.34
CA LYS A 84 -5.48 -29.21 -0.57
C LYS A 84 -6.25 -29.16 0.75
N THR A 85 -6.00 -30.12 1.66
CA THR A 85 -6.62 -30.13 2.99
C THR A 85 -6.31 -28.85 3.77
N VAL A 86 -5.06 -28.36 3.77
CA VAL A 86 -4.71 -27.11 4.45
C VAL A 86 -5.50 -25.93 3.90
N VAL A 87 -5.62 -25.81 2.58
CA VAL A 87 -6.36 -24.71 1.95
C VAL A 87 -7.86 -24.81 2.24
N GLU A 88 -8.44 -26.00 2.21
CA GLU A 88 -9.84 -26.20 2.60
C GLU A 88 -10.10 -25.83 4.07
N LEU A 89 -9.15 -26.10 4.97
CA LEU A 89 -9.26 -25.68 6.37
C LEU A 89 -9.20 -24.16 6.50
N LEU A 90 -8.32 -23.48 5.76
CA LEU A 90 -8.29 -22.00 5.73
C LEU A 90 -9.61 -21.44 5.19
N LEU A 91 -10.17 -22.05 4.14
CA LEU A 91 -11.45 -21.65 3.56
C LEU A 91 -12.64 -21.94 4.50
N SER A 92 -12.56 -22.99 5.32
CA SER A 92 -13.64 -23.34 6.26
C SER A 92 -13.87 -22.27 7.34
N GLU A 93 -12.82 -21.54 7.71
CA GLU A 93 -12.88 -20.47 8.72
C GLU A 93 -13.20 -19.09 8.10
N HIS A 94 -12.92 -18.93 6.80
CA HIS A 94 -13.01 -17.68 6.05
C HIS A 94 -14.46 -17.40 5.58
N ASP A 95 -14.88 -16.13 5.56
CA ASP A 95 -16.25 -15.78 5.21
C ASP A 95 -16.65 -16.16 3.77
N GLY A 96 -15.76 -15.96 2.81
CA GLY A 96 -15.91 -16.48 1.45
C GLY A 96 -16.85 -15.66 0.54
N ASN A 97 -17.19 -14.43 0.93
CA ASN A 97 -17.98 -13.47 0.16
C ASN A 97 -17.21 -12.85 -1.04
N CYS A 98 -16.57 -13.68 -1.86
CA CYS A 98 -15.65 -13.23 -2.91
C CYS A 98 -16.30 -12.27 -3.91
N GLN A 99 -17.60 -12.39 -4.18
CA GLN A 99 -18.31 -11.55 -5.15
C GLN A 99 -18.40 -10.07 -4.74
N THR A 100 -18.32 -9.78 -3.45
CA THR A 100 -18.42 -8.42 -2.90
C THR A 100 -17.16 -8.00 -2.15
N CYS A 101 -16.07 -8.76 -2.31
CA CYS A 101 -14.81 -8.52 -1.62
C CYS A 101 -13.94 -7.54 -2.42
N ASP A 102 -13.29 -6.59 -1.74
CA ASP A 102 -12.32 -5.67 -2.35
C ASP A 102 -11.15 -6.38 -3.05
N ARG A 103 -10.86 -7.63 -2.66
CA ARG A 103 -9.80 -8.48 -3.21
C ARG A 103 -10.28 -9.48 -4.26
N ASN A 104 -11.46 -9.28 -4.83
CA ASN A 104 -11.96 -10.18 -5.86
C ASN A 104 -11.07 -10.09 -7.11
N GLY A 105 -10.56 -11.23 -7.58
CA GLY A 105 -9.69 -11.30 -8.77
C GLY A 105 -8.20 -11.11 -8.51
N ASP A 106 -7.79 -10.61 -7.33
CA ASP A 106 -6.38 -10.47 -6.92
C ASP A 106 -6.04 -11.18 -5.59
N CYS A 107 -6.97 -11.98 -5.03
CA CYS A 107 -6.79 -12.71 -3.78
C CYS A 107 -5.88 -13.95 -3.94
N GLU A 108 -4.77 -14.00 -3.20
CA GLU A 108 -3.82 -15.13 -3.24
C GLU A 108 -4.46 -16.45 -2.76
N LEU A 109 -5.36 -16.40 -1.77
CA LEU A 109 -6.07 -17.59 -1.29
C LEU A 109 -7.03 -18.14 -2.36
N GLN A 110 -7.73 -17.25 -3.07
CA GLN A 110 -8.63 -17.63 -4.16
C GLN A 110 -7.85 -18.32 -5.29
N THR A 111 -6.73 -17.73 -5.70
CA THR A 111 -5.83 -18.29 -6.72
C THR A 111 -5.33 -19.68 -6.30
N ILE A 112 -4.81 -19.81 -5.08
CA ILE A 112 -4.28 -21.08 -4.58
C ILE A 112 -5.37 -22.16 -4.45
N ALA A 113 -6.59 -21.80 -4.04
CA ALA A 113 -7.71 -22.72 -3.98
C ALA A 113 -8.06 -23.28 -5.37
N GLY A 114 -8.09 -22.41 -6.39
CA GLY A 114 -8.29 -22.81 -7.79
C GLY A 114 -7.20 -23.73 -8.32
N GLU A 115 -5.92 -23.38 -8.07
CA GLU A 115 -4.77 -24.19 -8.48
C GLU A 115 -4.74 -25.60 -7.86
N MET A 116 -5.34 -25.76 -6.68
CA MET A 116 -5.43 -27.05 -5.98
C MET A 116 -6.71 -27.82 -6.31
N GLY A 117 -7.57 -27.30 -7.20
CA GLY A 117 -8.84 -27.93 -7.57
C GLY A 117 -9.78 -28.09 -6.38
N VAL A 118 -9.86 -27.06 -5.52
CA VAL A 118 -10.88 -27.02 -4.46
C VAL A 118 -12.22 -26.63 -5.08
N GLU A 119 -13.08 -27.62 -5.26
CA GLU A 119 -14.44 -27.44 -5.81
C GLU A 119 -15.50 -27.32 -4.71
N GLU A 120 -15.24 -27.98 -3.57
CA GLU A 120 -16.12 -27.98 -2.40
C GLU A 120 -15.28 -27.90 -1.12
N ILE A 121 -15.83 -27.27 -0.08
CA ILE A 121 -15.21 -27.20 1.24
C ILE A 121 -15.68 -28.43 2.03
N ARG A 122 -14.83 -29.47 2.06
CA ARG A 122 -15.13 -30.75 2.72
C ARG A 122 -15.26 -30.66 4.25
N TYR A 123 -14.70 -29.61 4.84
CA TYR A 123 -14.69 -29.39 6.28
C TYR A 123 -15.64 -28.24 6.62
N PRO A 124 -16.93 -28.50 6.92
CA PRO A 124 -17.78 -27.47 7.50
C PRO A 124 -17.30 -27.20 8.93
N GLY A 125 -16.88 -25.96 9.19
CA GLY A 125 -16.39 -25.51 10.49
C GLY A 125 -17.18 -24.30 10.99
N GLU A 126 -16.96 -23.96 12.26
CA GLU A 126 -17.31 -22.63 12.75
C GLU A 126 -16.44 -21.59 12.02
N LYS A 127 -17.03 -20.46 11.65
CA LYS A 127 -16.29 -19.35 11.05
C LYS A 127 -15.73 -18.42 12.12
N THR A 128 -14.66 -17.71 11.82
CA THR A 128 -14.17 -16.64 12.71
C THR A 128 -15.30 -15.64 12.97
N ARG A 129 -15.43 -15.19 14.23
CA ARG A 129 -16.36 -14.12 14.59
C ARG A 129 -16.05 -12.87 13.78
N ALA A 130 -17.04 -12.41 13.01
CA ALA A 130 -16.93 -11.18 12.25
C ALA A 130 -16.79 -9.97 13.19
N HIS A 131 -15.78 -9.16 12.93
CA HIS A 131 -15.59 -7.83 13.48
C HIS A 131 -14.98 -6.96 12.39
N THR A 132 -15.69 -5.90 12.02
CA THR A 132 -15.25 -4.97 10.99
C THR A 132 -14.86 -3.66 11.66
N ASP A 133 -13.56 -3.41 11.72
CA ASP A 133 -12.97 -2.18 12.23
C ASP A 133 -12.91 -1.15 11.09
N VAL A 134 -13.69 -0.08 11.25
CA VAL A 134 -13.81 1.06 10.33
C VAL A 134 -13.45 2.37 11.02
N SER A 135 -12.77 2.31 12.17
CA SER A 135 -12.59 3.45 13.07
C SER A 135 -11.60 4.49 12.54
N THR A 136 -10.76 4.11 11.57
CA THR A 136 -9.79 5.01 10.93
C THR A 136 -10.22 5.45 9.53
N PRO A 137 -9.82 6.66 9.10
CA PRO A 137 -10.09 7.12 7.74
C PRO A 137 -9.23 6.45 6.66
N ALA A 138 -8.16 5.75 7.04
CA ALA A 138 -7.23 5.17 6.10
C ALA A 138 -7.50 3.68 5.79
N LEU A 139 -7.93 2.91 6.79
CA LEU A 139 -7.95 1.45 6.73
C LEU A 139 -9.27 0.87 7.25
N VAL A 140 -9.65 -0.27 6.66
CA VAL A 140 -10.73 -1.15 7.11
C VAL A 140 -10.14 -2.52 7.40
N ARG A 141 -10.54 -3.13 8.51
CA ARG A 141 -10.16 -4.51 8.85
C ARG A 141 -11.37 -5.37 9.03
N ASP A 142 -11.36 -6.55 8.43
CA ASP A 142 -12.42 -7.54 8.53
C ASP A 142 -11.82 -8.87 8.99
N ASN A 143 -12.02 -9.20 10.26
CA ASN A 143 -11.45 -10.41 10.86
C ASN A 143 -12.05 -11.69 10.27
N ALA A 144 -13.25 -11.66 9.70
CA ALA A 144 -13.88 -12.84 9.09
C ALA A 144 -13.17 -13.31 7.81
N LYS A 145 -12.33 -12.44 7.23
CA LYS A 145 -11.51 -12.74 6.04
C LYS A 145 -10.06 -13.09 6.40
N CYS A 146 -9.68 -13.03 7.68
CA CYS A 146 -8.30 -13.20 8.11
C CYS A 146 -7.88 -14.68 8.16
N ILE A 147 -6.90 -15.07 7.34
CA ILE A 147 -6.31 -16.43 7.38
C ILE A 147 -5.16 -16.57 8.40
N LYS A 148 -5.02 -15.61 9.32
CA LYS A 148 -4.02 -15.62 10.42
C LYS A 148 -2.57 -15.87 9.94
N CYS A 149 -2.24 -15.41 8.72
CA CYS A 149 -0.93 -15.62 8.10
C CYS A 149 0.21 -14.77 8.70
N ARG A 150 -0.14 -13.73 9.48
CA ARG A 150 0.77 -12.83 10.20
C ARG A 150 1.70 -11.97 9.32
N ARG A 151 1.50 -11.91 7.99
CA ARG A 151 2.23 -10.99 7.10
C ARG A 151 2.10 -9.52 7.55
N CYS A 152 0.89 -9.14 7.95
CA CYS A 152 0.59 -7.82 8.48
C CYS A 152 1.29 -7.53 9.82
N VAL A 153 1.50 -8.55 10.67
CA VAL A 153 2.23 -8.44 11.93
C VAL A 153 3.72 -8.24 11.66
N SER A 154 4.33 -9.10 10.84
CA SER A 154 5.75 -8.99 10.47
C SER A 154 6.07 -7.64 9.84
N VAL A 155 5.25 -7.15 8.90
CA VAL A 155 5.53 -5.84 8.27
C VAL A 155 5.38 -4.67 9.25
N CYS A 156 4.37 -4.72 10.12
CA CYS A 156 4.12 -3.65 11.09
C CYS A 156 5.21 -3.57 12.16
N ASN A 157 5.77 -4.72 12.56
CA ASN A 157 6.79 -4.81 13.60
C ASN A 157 8.19 -4.62 13.04
N GLU A 158 8.57 -5.38 12.01
CA GLU A 158 9.96 -5.51 11.56
C GLU A 158 10.34 -4.54 10.44
N VAL A 159 9.36 -3.96 9.74
CA VAL A 159 9.62 -2.97 8.67
C VAL A 159 9.25 -1.58 9.14
N GLN A 160 8.04 -1.41 9.68
CA GLN A 160 7.58 -0.09 10.10
C GLN A 160 8.04 0.28 11.51
N GLY A 161 8.40 -0.68 12.36
CA GLY A 161 8.78 -0.42 13.76
C GLY A 161 7.64 0.10 14.64
N VAL A 162 6.39 -0.02 14.19
CA VAL A 162 5.20 0.55 14.87
C VAL A 162 4.67 -0.41 15.92
N GLY A 163 4.55 -1.71 15.60
CA GLY A 163 4.05 -2.65 16.58
C GLY A 163 2.53 -2.57 16.83
N ALA A 164 1.71 -2.20 15.84
CA ALA A 164 0.27 -2.00 16.07
C ALA A 164 -0.57 -3.29 15.99
N LEU A 165 -0.05 -4.40 15.48
CA LEU A 165 -0.82 -5.63 15.23
C LEU A 165 -0.13 -6.86 15.83
N PHE A 166 -0.88 -7.70 16.54
CA PHE A 166 -0.38 -8.94 17.14
C PHE A 166 -1.42 -10.06 17.12
N PRO A 167 -0.97 -11.34 17.17
CA PRO A 167 -1.86 -12.45 17.49
C PRO A 167 -2.31 -12.38 18.95
N GLN A 168 -3.61 -12.51 19.17
CA GLN A 168 -4.26 -12.54 20.47
C GLN A 168 -5.15 -13.77 20.59
N GLY A 169 -5.44 -14.20 21.82
CA GLY A 169 -6.20 -15.43 22.05
C GLY A 169 -5.38 -16.70 21.78
N ARG A 170 -6.07 -17.85 21.75
CA ARG A 170 -5.47 -19.16 21.48
C ARG A 170 -6.45 -20.05 20.72
N GLY A 171 -5.91 -20.99 19.94
CA GLY A 171 -6.73 -21.95 19.20
C GLY A 171 -7.71 -21.24 18.25
N PHE A 172 -8.97 -21.61 18.33
CA PHE A 172 -10.03 -21.07 17.48
C PHE A 172 -10.26 -19.56 17.73
N ASP A 173 -10.16 -19.11 18.98
CA ASP A 173 -10.32 -17.70 19.38
C ASP A 173 -9.14 -16.79 18.98
N THR A 174 -8.19 -17.30 18.19
CA THR A 174 -7.04 -16.50 17.77
C THR A 174 -7.46 -15.39 16.80
N VAL A 175 -7.19 -14.14 17.14
CA VAL A 175 -7.44 -12.96 16.28
C VAL A 175 -6.14 -12.21 16.04
N ILE A 176 -5.96 -11.68 14.82
CA ILE A 176 -4.86 -10.75 14.52
C ILE A 176 -5.39 -9.33 14.65
N GLY A 177 -4.88 -8.57 15.61
CA GLY A 177 -5.32 -7.19 15.80
C GLY A 177 -4.54 -6.37 16.82
N PRO A 178 -4.96 -5.12 17.03
CA PRO A 178 -4.40 -4.20 18.03
C PRO A 178 -4.51 -4.71 19.45
N ALA A 179 -3.60 -4.26 20.32
CA ALA A 179 -3.58 -4.64 21.73
C ALA A 179 -4.97 -4.55 22.38
N PHE A 180 -5.28 -5.52 23.24
CA PHE A 180 -6.57 -5.64 23.92
C PHE A 180 -7.79 -5.79 22.99
N SER A 181 -7.55 -6.20 21.74
CA SER A 181 -8.58 -6.33 20.70
C SER A 181 -9.35 -5.03 20.47
N LEU A 182 -8.68 -3.90 20.65
CA LEU A 182 -9.18 -2.58 20.27
C LEU A 182 -9.22 -2.42 18.75
N ASP A 183 -9.91 -1.37 18.31
CA ASP A 183 -9.86 -0.88 16.93
C ASP A 183 -8.59 -0.06 16.68
N LEU A 184 -8.28 0.20 15.40
CA LEU A 184 -7.02 0.81 14.98
C LEU A 184 -6.80 2.25 15.50
N ASP A 185 -7.87 3.01 15.74
CA ASP A 185 -7.84 4.35 16.34
C ASP A 185 -7.51 4.33 17.84
N GLY A 186 -7.75 3.22 18.53
CA GLY A 186 -7.43 3.03 19.94
C GLY A 186 -5.97 2.69 20.24
N VAL A 187 -5.11 2.61 19.23
CA VAL A 187 -3.68 2.29 19.36
C VAL A 187 -2.81 3.24 18.54
N SER A 188 -1.48 3.14 18.72
CA SER A 188 -0.48 3.92 17.98
C SER A 188 -0.33 3.50 16.51
N CYS A 189 -1.43 3.25 15.80
CA CYS A 189 -1.41 2.96 14.37
C CYS A 189 -1.10 4.23 13.57
N VAL A 190 -0.01 4.21 12.81
CA VAL A 190 0.40 5.32 11.94
C VAL A 190 -0.34 5.36 10.60
N GLN A 191 -1.28 4.43 10.37
CA GLN A 191 -2.16 4.38 9.19
C GLN A 191 -1.43 4.28 7.82
N CYS A 192 -0.19 3.78 7.79
CA CYS A 192 0.60 3.66 6.55
C CYS A 192 0.09 2.60 5.55
N GLY A 193 -0.76 1.67 6.01
CA GLY A 193 -1.38 0.64 5.17
C GLY A 193 -0.45 -0.44 4.63
N GLN A 194 0.79 -0.53 5.10
CA GLN A 194 1.69 -1.62 4.72
C GLN A 194 1.10 -3.00 5.08
N CYS A 195 0.33 -3.08 6.16
CA CYS A 195 -0.44 -4.26 6.53
C CYS A 195 -1.52 -4.64 5.51
N ALA A 196 -2.17 -3.65 4.87
CA ALA A 196 -3.15 -3.87 3.81
C ALA A 196 -2.47 -4.32 2.51
N ALA A 197 -1.36 -3.66 2.14
CA ALA A 197 -0.58 -3.97 0.94
C ALA A 197 -0.08 -5.41 0.93
N ILE A 198 0.39 -5.91 2.09
CA ILE A 198 0.91 -7.27 2.23
C ILE A 198 -0.18 -8.31 2.60
N CYS A 199 -1.45 -7.92 2.74
CA CYS A 199 -2.49 -8.88 3.08
C CYS A 199 -2.82 -9.76 1.86
N PRO A 200 -2.70 -11.10 1.94
CA PRO A 200 -2.98 -12.00 0.82
C PRO A 200 -4.48 -12.17 0.50
N VAL A 201 -5.36 -11.55 1.30
CA VAL A 201 -6.82 -11.72 1.31
C VAL A 201 -7.46 -10.37 1.65
N GLY A 202 -8.80 -10.30 1.64
CA GLY A 202 -9.55 -9.07 1.93
C GLY A 202 -9.68 -8.69 3.42
N ALA A 203 -8.75 -9.12 4.28
CA ALA A 203 -8.86 -8.91 5.72
C ALA A 203 -8.42 -7.52 6.19
N ILE A 204 -7.55 -6.85 5.42
CA ILE A 204 -7.16 -5.47 5.66
C ILE A 204 -7.13 -4.78 4.30
N SER A 205 -7.95 -3.75 4.13
CA SER A 205 -8.02 -2.92 2.92
C SER A 205 -7.97 -1.43 3.27
N GLU A 206 -7.78 -0.60 2.26
CA GLU A 206 -7.97 0.84 2.33
C GLU A 206 -9.45 1.20 2.54
N LYS A 207 -9.69 2.30 3.24
CA LYS A 207 -11.04 2.88 3.32
C LYS A 207 -11.47 3.37 1.94
N ASN A 208 -12.52 2.78 1.38
CA ASN A 208 -12.96 3.09 0.02
C ASN A 208 -13.59 4.50 -0.07
N HIS A 209 -13.15 5.31 -1.04
CA HIS A 209 -13.70 6.62 -1.40
C HIS A 209 -14.28 6.66 -2.83
N VAL A 210 -14.33 5.54 -3.55
CA VAL A 210 -14.82 5.45 -4.95
C VAL A 210 -16.23 6.02 -5.07
N ASP A 211 -17.17 5.56 -4.25
CA ASP A 211 -18.57 6.01 -4.34
C ASP A 211 -18.71 7.51 -4.03
N LEU A 212 -17.93 8.02 -3.08
CA LEU A 212 -17.91 9.46 -2.76
C LEU A 212 -17.38 10.32 -3.92
N VAL A 213 -16.43 9.78 -4.68
CA VAL A 213 -15.91 10.45 -5.88
C VAL A 213 -16.89 10.36 -7.03
N TRP A 214 -17.60 9.24 -7.19
CA TRP A 214 -18.70 9.15 -8.16
C TRP A 214 -19.80 10.17 -7.85
N ASP A 215 -20.24 10.25 -6.60
CA ASP A 215 -21.23 11.24 -6.15
C ASP A 215 -20.78 12.68 -6.46
N ALA A 216 -19.49 12.98 -6.30
CA ALA A 216 -18.95 14.30 -6.61
C ALA A 216 -18.89 14.58 -8.12
N LEU A 217 -18.53 13.59 -8.94
CA LEU A 217 -18.48 13.70 -10.41
C LEU A 217 -19.89 13.83 -11.02
N ASP A 218 -20.89 13.22 -10.39
CA ASP A 218 -22.30 13.28 -10.81
C ASP A 218 -23.00 14.59 -10.39
N ASP A 219 -22.40 15.39 -9.49
CA ASP A 219 -22.97 16.66 -9.03
C ASP A 219 -22.64 17.81 -10.02
N PRO A 220 -23.61 18.30 -10.83
CA PRO A 220 -23.37 19.37 -11.80
C PRO A 220 -23.08 20.73 -11.14
N GLY A 221 -23.32 20.87 -9.83
CA GLY A 221 -22.97 22.06 -9.05
C GLY A 221 -21.50 22.09 -8.65
N LYS A 222 -20.77 20.98 -8.77
CA LYS A 222 -19.36 20.89 -8.41
C LYS A 222 -18.44 21.02 -9.61
N HIS A 223 -17.22 21.46 -9.32
CA HIS A 223 -16.08 21.45 -10.22
C HIS A 223 -15.05 20.51 -9.65
N VAL A 224 -14.94 19.31 -10.21
CA VAL A 224 -14.15 18.23 -9.63
C VAL A 224 -12.79 18.17 -10.32
N VAL A 225 -11.74 18.47 -9.55
CA VAL A 225 -10.36 18.38 -10.01
C VAL A 225 -9.64 17.20 -9.40
N VAL A 226 -8.74 16.59 -10.15
CA VAL A 226 -7.90 15.49 -9.68
C VAL A 226 -6.43 15.87 -9.71
N GLN A 227 -5.69 15.50 -8.66
CA GLN A 227 -4.23 15.53 -8.63
C GLN A 227 -3.67 14.12 -8.48
N THR A 228 -2.64 13.77 -9.24
CA THR A 228 -2.00 12.45 -9.13
C THR A 228 -0.61 12.55 -8.54
N ALA A 229 -0.30 11.70 -7.55
CA ALA A 229 1.03 11.59 -6.99
C ALA A 229 2.05 11.02 -7.98
N PRO A 230 3.36 11.33 -7.82
CA PRO A 230 4.40 10.91 -8.74
C PRO A 230 4.46 9.39 -8.96
N ALA A 231 4.17 8.56 -7.96
CA ALA A 231 4.25 7.10 -8.10
C ALA A 231 3.09 6.49 -8.94
N ILE A 232 1.96 7.20 -9.07
CA ILE A 232 0.75 6.62 -9.71
C ILE A 232 1.02 6.27 -11.17
N ARG A 233 1.76 7.14 -11.88
CA ARG A 233 2.11 6.93 -13.30
C ARG A 233 2.97 5.69 -13.56
N ALA A 234 3.64 5.13 -12.54
CA ALA A 234 4.47 3.94 -12.65
C ALA A 234 3.79 2.67 -12.11
N ALA A 235 2.78 2.82 -11.25
CA ALA A 235 2.11 1.70 -10.58
C ALA A 235 0.72 1.39 -11.15
N LEU A 236 0.00 2.38 -11.70
CA LEU A 236 -1.37 2.19 -12.19
C LEU A 236 -1.44 1.15 -13.32
N GLY A 237 -0.41 1.04 -14.14
CA GLY A 237 -0.34 0.08 -15.25
C GLY A 237 -0.48 -1.38 -14.80
N GLU A 238 -0.03 -1.72 -13.59
CA GLU A 238 -0.12 -3.10 -13.05
C GLU A 238 -1.58 -3.57 -12.93
N CYS A 239 -2.52 -2.66 -12.65
CA CYS A 239 -3.96 -2.96 -12.62
C CYS A 239 -4.53 -3.39 -13.98
N PHE A 240 -3.80 -3.15 -15.06
CA PHE A 240 -4.21 -3.43 -16.45
C PHE A 240 -3.26 -4.40 -17.16
N GLY A 241 -2.44 -5.13 -16.40
CA GLY A 241 -1.55 -6.16 -16.92
C GLY A 241 -0.24 -5.65 -17.53
N TYR A 242 0.12 -4.38 -17.31
CA TYR A 242 1.48 -3.92 -17.62
C TYR A 242 2.49 -4.48 -16.62
N GLU A 243 3.74 -4.63 -17.08
CA GLU A 243 4.86 -4.96 -16.20
C GLU A 243 5.07 -3.86 -15.15
N PRO A 244 5.43 -4.22 -13.90
CA PRO A 244 5.71 -3.25 -12.84
C PRO A 244 6.73 -2.18 -13.27
N GLY A 245 6.41 -0.92 -12.98
CA GLY A 245 7.25 0.24 -13.35
C GLY A 245 7.04 0.77 -14.78
N THR A 246 6.11 0.20 -15.56
CA THR A 246 5.74 0.77 -16.86
C THR A 246 5.11 2.15 -16.70
N LEU A 247 5.66 3.15 -17.39
CA LEU A 247 5.15 4.51 -17.32
C LEU A 247 3.88 4.68 -18.16
N VAL A 248 2.76 5.00 -17.50
CA VAL A 248 1.42 5.14 -18.11
C VAL A 248 0.82 6.55 -17.95
N THR A 249 1.67 7.58 -17.81
CA THR A 249 1.23 8.98 -17.55
C THR A 249 0.16 9.46 -18.52
N GLY A 250 0.38 9.32 -19.82
CA GLY A 250 -0.55 9.85 -20.83
C GLY A 250 -1.90 9.14 -20.81
N LYS A 251 -1.91 7.81 -20.69
CA LYS A 251 -3.13 7.00 -20.59
C LYS A 251 -3.91 7.28 -19.32
N MET A 252 -3.20 7.48 -18.21
CA MET A 252 -3.79 7.89 -16.94
C MET A 252 -4.53 9.22 -17.08
N VAL A 253 -3.93 10.23 -17.73
CA VAL A 253 -4.61 11.51 -17.98
C VAL A 253 -5.87 11.31 -18.82
N THR A 254 -5.77 10.58 -19.94
CA THR A 254 -6.92 10.30 -20.80
C THR A 254 -8.04 9.58 -20.05
N ALA A 255 -7.70 8.60 -19.21
CA ALA A 255 -8.66 7.88 -18.38
C ALA A 255 -9.36 8.81 -17.39
N LEU A 256 -8.62 9.67 -16.68
CA LEU A 256 -9.19 10.64 -15.74
C LEU A 256 -10.16 11.60 -16.44
N ARG A 257 -9.84 12.07 -17.65
CA ARG A 257 -10.79 12.88 -18.43
C ARG A 257 -12.04 12.10 -18.83
N GLN A 258 -11.89 10.85 -19.26
CA GLN A 258 -13.04 10.00 -19.61
C GLN A 258 -13.92 9.65 -18.40
N LEU A 259 -13.35 9.61 -17.18
CA LEU A 259 -14.12 9.46 -15.94
C LEU A 259 -14.95 10.70 -15.59
N GLY A 260 -14.67 11.87 -16.19
CA GLY A 260 -15.46 13.09 -16.01
C GLY A 260 -14.82 14.17 -15.14
N PHE A 261 -13.54 14.06 -14.77
CA PHE A 261 -12.85 15.13 -14.03
C PHE A 261 -12.73 16.41 -14.87
N ASP A 262 -13.13 17.55 -14.30
CA ASP A 262 -13.10 18.87 -14.94
C ASP A 262 -11.67 19.44 -15.11
N GLY A 263 -10.74 18.99 -14.25
CA GLY A 263 -9.34 19.37 -14.31
C GLY A 263 -8.43 18.23 -13.86
N VAL A 264 -7.44 17.89 -14.69
CA VAL A 264 -6.49 16.80 -14.44
C VAL A 264 -5.09 17.39 -14.23
N PHE A 265 -4.65 17.38 -12.99
CA PHE A 265 -3.43 18.06 -12.54
C PHE A 265 -2.43 17.10 -11.90
N ASP A 266 -1.25 17.64 -11.60
CA ASP A 266 -0.12 16.86 -11.12
C ASP A 266 0.31 17.32 -9.72
N THR A 267 0.33 16.41 -8.74
CA THR A 267 0.86 16.72 -7.40
C THR A 267 2.33 17.14 -7.46
N ASN A 268 3.06 16.75 -8.53
CA ASN A 268 4.44 17.16 -8.76
C ASN A 268 4.60 18.69 -8.82
N PHE A 269 3.61 19.43 -9.33
CA PHE A 269 3.64 20.90 -9.32
C PHE A 269 3.82 21.44 -7.90
N THR A 270 3.03 20.92 -6.97
CA THR A 270 3.11 21.29 -5.55
C THR A 270 4.22 20.60 -4.80
N ALA A 271 4.82 19.54 -5.35
CA ALA A 271 6.08 19.01 -4.81
C ALA A 271 7.21 20.03 -5.03
N ASP A 272 7.26 20.68 -6.19
CA ASP A 272 8.19 21.80 -6.42
C ASP A 272 7.92 22.96 -5.44
N LEU A 273 6.65 23.31 -5.20
CA LEU A 273 6.30 24.33 -4.20
C LEU A 273 6.71 23.92 -2.77
N THR A 274 6.50 22.66 -2.39
CA THR A 274 6.99 22.14 -1.10
C THR A 274 8.49 22.29 -1.00
N ILE A 275 9.26 22.00 -2.06
CA ILE A 275 10.72 22.22 -2.05
C ILE A 275 11.09 23.69 -1.90
N MET A 276 10.40 24.59 -2.59
CA MET A 276 10.66 26.03 -2.47
C MET A 276 10.51 26.50 -1.01
N GLU A 277 9.42 26.10 -0.35
CA GLU A 277 9.15 26.46 1.05
C GLU A 277 10.12 25.75 2.01
N GLU A 278 10.33 24.43 1.84
CA GLU A 278 11.13 23.61 2.75
C GLU A 278 12.63 23.93 2.63
N GLY A 279 13.11 24.20 1.42
CA GLY A 279 14.46 24.71 1.16
C GLY A 279 14.68 26.08 1.76
N THR A 280 13.72 27.00 1.61
CA THR A 280 13.77 28.33 2.23
C THR A 280 13.77 28.24 3.76
N GLU A 281 12.95 27.37 4.33
CA GLU A 281 12.91 27.11 5.77
C GLU A 281 14.24 26.54 6.28
N LEU A 282 14.83 25.58 5.57
CA LEU A 282 16.13 25.01 5.91
C LEU A 282 17.21 26.09 5.94
N LEU A 283 17.34 26.88 4.87
CA LEU A 283 18.33 27.96 4.79
C LEU A 283 18.12 29.00 5.90
N THR A 284 16.87 29.34 6.20
CA THR A 284 16.52 30.27 7.28
C THR A 284 16.92 29.72 8.65
N ARG A 285 16.62 28.45 8.96
CA ARG A 285 17.02 27.81 10.22
C ARG A 285 18.54 27.69 10.33
N LEU A 286 19.22 27.32 9.25
CA LEU A 286 20.70 27.24 9.22
C LEU A 286 21.35 28.60 9.44
N LYS A 287 20.85 29.66 8.80
CA LYS A 287 21.35 31.03 9.03
C LYS A 287 21.21 31.43 10.49
N LYS A 288 20.02 31.25 11.07
CA LYS A 288 19.77 31.57 12.49
C LYS A 288 20.70 30.81 13.43
N ALA A 289 20.88 29.51 13.19
CA ALA A 289 21.75 28.67 14.02
C ALA A 289 23.24 29.01 13.87
N LEU A 290 23.72 29.12 12.62
CA LEU A 290 25.15 29.16 12.31
C LEU A 290 25.72 30.57 12.27
N VAL A 291 24.94 31.55 11.78
CA VAL A 291 25.34 32.95 11.64
C VAL A 291 24.88 33.75 12.85
N ASP A 292 23.57 33.73 13.13
CA ASP A 292 22.97 34.59 14.17
C ASP A 292 23.15 34.01 15.59
N LYS A 293 23.65 32.77 15.69
CA LYS A 293 23.87 32.01 16.95
C LYS A 293 22.60 31.88 17.81
N GLU A 294 21.44 31.89 17.17
CA GLU A 294 20.15 31.69 17.81
C GLU A 294 19.88 30.19 18.00
N LYS A 295 19.18 29.87 19.08
CA LYS A 295 18.70 28.50 19.32
C LYS A 295 17.45 28.27 18.46
N VAL A 296 17.59 27.47 17.41
CA VAL A 296 16.49 27.01 16.57
C VAL A 296 16.42 25.48 16.53
N PRO A 297 15.24 24.88 16.30
CA PRO A 297 15.11 23.42 16.22
C PRO A 297 15.82 22.86 14.98
N LEU A 298 16.90 22.12 15.22
CA LEU A 298 17.66 21.33 14.25
C LEU A 298 17.94 19.92 14.84
N PRO A 299 18.03 18.86 14.00
CA PRO A 299 17.92 18.85 12.53
C PRO A 299 16.49 19.17 12.04
N LEU A 300 16.34 19.66 10.81
CA LEU A 300 15.04 19.79 10.15
C LEU A 300 14.60 18.41 9.62
N PHE A 301 13.38 17.99 9.95
CA PHE A 301 12.77 16.77 9.43
C PHE A 301 11.69 17.11 8.42
N THR A 302 11.56 16.30 7.38
CA THR A 302 10.49 16.49 6.39
C THR A 302 9.11 16.22 6.99
N SER A 303 8.10 16.91 6.48
CA SER A 303 6.71 16.82 6.97
C SER A 303 5.73 16.18 5.97
N CYS A 304 6.20 15.81 4.78
CA CYS A 304 5.33 15.43 3.67
C CYS A 304 4.68 14.04 3.77
N SER A 305 5.20 13.16 4.64
CA SER A 305 4.73 11.78 4.84
C SER A 305 3.83 11.68 6.08
N PRO A 306 2.51 11.46 5.92
CA PRO A 306 1.59 11.45 7.07
C PRO A 306 1.84 10.29 8.04
N GLY A 307 2.34 9.16 7.53
CA GLY A 307 2.74 8.03 8.37
C GLY A 307 3.92 8.40 9.27
N TRP A 308 4.88 9.18 8.76
CA TRP A 308 5.99 9.71 9.56
C TRP A 308 5.50 10.76 10.57
N ILE A 309 4.63 11.68 10.16
CA ILE A 309 4.04 12.67 11.08
C ILE A 309 3.36 11.96 12.26
N LYS A 310 2.50 10.98 11.98
CA LYS A 310 1.78 10.24 13.01
C LYS A 310 2.72 9.39 13.88
N PHE A 311 3.81 8.87 13.31
CA PHE A 311 4.86 8.20 14.06
C PHE A 311 5.60 9.17 15.00
N ALA A 312 5.97 10.35 14.53
CA ALA A 312 6.60 11.38 15.37
C ALA A 312 5.65 11.85 16.49
N GLU A 313 4.36 12.06 16.20
CA GLU A 313 3.34 12.42 17.19
C GLU A 313 3.23 11.37 18.32
N TYR A 314 3.33 10.08 18.01
CA TYR A 314 3.20 9.01 19.01
C TYR A 314 4.50 8.69 19.76
N TYR A 315 5.63 8.64 19.07
CA TYR A 315 6.85 8.06 19.60
C TYR A 315 7.96 9.08 19.84
N TYR A 316 7.89 10.25 19.20
CA TYR A 316 8.93 11.28 19.24
C TYR A 316 8.35 12.71 19.31
N PRO A 317 7.41 12.99 20.23
CA PRO A 317 6.75 14.29 20.31
C PRO A 317 7.73 15.46 20.56
N GLU A 318 8.89 15.18 21.15
CA GLU A 318 9.97 16.15 21.35
C GLU A 318 10.57 16.70 20.05
N PHE A 319 10.43 15.97 18.93
CA PHE A 319 10.91 16.39 17.61
C PHE A 319 9.83 17.04 16.75
N LEU A 320 8.61 17.26 17.25
CA LEU A 320 7.59 18.00 16.49
C LEU A 320 8.03 19.41 16.08
N PRO A 321 8.73 20.20 16.92
CA PRO A 321 9.28 21.50 16.51
C PRO A 321 10.36 21.41 15.41
N ASN A 322 10.95 20.22 15.23
CA ASN A 322 11.95 19.95 14.22
C ASN A 322 11.34 19.59 12.86
N LEU A 323 10.04 19.29 12.78
CA LEU A 323 9.36 19.08 11.51
C LEU A 323 9.32 20.39 10.70
N SER A 324 9.40 20.26 9.38
CA SER A 324 9.14 21.35 8.46
C SER A 324 7.71 21.85 8.64
N THR A 325 7.57 23.17 8.61
CA THR A 325 6.25 23.83 8.68
C THR A 325 5.52 23.77 7.34
N CYS A 326 6.18 23.28 6.28
CA CYS A 326 5.61 23.13 4.96
C CYS A 326 4.48 22.10 4.96
N LYS A 327 3.41 22.42 4.24
CA LYS A 327 2.39 21.42 3.89
C LYS A 327 3.00 20.35 2.98
N SER A 328 2.47 19.13 3.07
CA SER A 328 2.79 18.11 2.08
C SER A 328 2.30 18.53 0.70
N PRO A 329 2.88 17.97 -0.39
CA PRO A 329 2.45 18.29 -1.75
C PRO A 329 0.94 18.11 -1.96
N GLN A 330 0.34 17.05 -1.38
CA GLN A 330 -1.11 16.83 -1.45
C GLN A 330 -1.90 18.01 -0.87
N GLN A 331 -1.57 18.44 0.35
CA GLN A 331 -2.33 19.47 1.06
C GLN A 331 -2.05 20.86 0.49
N MET A 332 -0.81 21.09 0.07
CA MET A 332 -0.42 22.31 -0.63
C MET A 332 -1.18 22.43 -1.95
N PHE A 333 -1.34 21.34 -2.70
CA PHE A 333 -2.17 21.34 -3.90
C PHE A 333 -3.62 21.69 -3.58
N GLY A 334 -4.22 21.07 -2.56
CA GLY A 334 -5.58 21.37 -2.14
C GLY A 334 -5.80 22.86 -1.87
N ALA A 335 -4.91 23.45 -1.07
CA ALA A 335 -4.93 24.87 -0.78
C ALA A 335 -4.78 25.73 -2.05
N VAL A 336 -3.85 25.40 -2.95
CA VAL A 336 -3.62 26.12 -4.22
C VAL A 336 -4.81 25.98 -5.19
N ALA A 337 -5.40 24.79 -5.28
CA ALA A 337 -6.54 24.52 -6.14
C ALA A 337 -7.77 25.34 -5.72
N LYS A 338 -8.05 25.40 -4.41
CA LYS A 338 -9.20 26.11 -3.85
C LYS A 338 -8.98 27.60 -3.64
N THR A 339 -7.76 28.11 -3.81
CA THR A 339 -7.46 29.55 -3.76
C THR A 339 -7.08 30.08 -5.14
N TYR A 340 -5.85 29.81 -5.58
CA TYR A 340 -5.31 30.33 -6.83
C TYR A 340 -6.10 29.87 -8.06
N TYR A 341 -6.36 28.57 -8.19
CA TYR A 341 -7.07 28.05 -9.36
C TYR A 341 -8.56 28.45 -9.34
N ALA A 342 -9.22 28.37 -8.18
CA ALA A 342 -10.57 28.85 -7.97
C ALA A 342 -10.77 30.29 -8.48
N GLN A 343 -9.88 31.21 -8.08
CA GLN A 343 -9.88 32.60 -8.53
C GLN A 343 -9.67 32.72 -10.05
N LYS A 344 -8.81 31.89 -10.64
CA LYS A 344 -8.53 31.90 -12.09
C LYS A 344 -9.74 31.50 -12.92
N ILE A 345 -10.57 30.57 -12.43
CA ILE A 345 -11.76 30.09 -13.13
C ILE A 345 -13.05 30.80 -12.67
N GLY A 346 -12.96 31.74 -11.72
CA GLY A 346 -14.10 32.47 -11.21
C GLY A 346 -15.09 31.63 -10.41
N LYS A 347 -14.62 30.58 -9.71
CA LYS A 347 -15.43 29.73 -8.82
C LYS A 347 -15.10 30.00 -7.36
N SER A 348 -16.05 29.72 -6.46
CA SER A 348 -15.80 29.76 -5.02
C SER A 348 -15.11 28.47 -4.55
N PRO A 349 -14.36 28.50 -3.43
CA PRO A 349 -13.73 27.30 -2.87
C PRO A 349 -14.71 26.17 -2.56
N GLU A 350 -15.94 26.48 -2.16
CA GLU A 350 -17.00 25.53 -1.80
C GLU A 350 -17.52 24.73 -3.01
N ASP A 351 -17.41 25.31 -4.20
CA ASP A 351 -17.85 24.69 -5.46
C ASP A 351 -16.79 23.77 -6.05
N ILE A 352 -15.57 23.75 -5.50
CA ILE A 352 -14.45 22.94 -5.99
C ILE A 352 -14.27 21.71 -5.09
N VAL A 353 -14.28 20.54 -5.73
CA VAL A 353 -13.92 19.28 -5.09
C VAL A 353 -12.53 18.87 -5.57
N VAL A 354 -11.60 18.69 -4.64
CA VAL A 354 -10.24 18.23 -4.92
C VAL A 354 -10.14 16.75 -4.55
N VAL A 355 -9.93 15.92 -5.56
CA VAL A 355 -9.62 14.50 -5.42
C VAL A 355 -8.13 14.27 -5.59
N SER A 356 -7.49 13.55 -4.67
CA SER A 356 -6.10 13.16 -4.83
C SER A 356 -5.96 11.66 -5.09
N VAL A 357 -5.07 11.27 -6.00
CA VAL A 357 -4.74 9.86 -6.26
C VAL A 357 -3.34 9.58 -5.69
N MET A 358 -3.28 8.72 -4.68
CA MET A 358 -2.10 8.56 -3.82
C MET A 358 -1.71 7.08 -3.67
N PRO A 359 -0.41 6.73 -3.70
CA PRO A 359 0.05 5.37 -3.42
C PRO A 359 0.02 5.04 -1.90
N CYS A 360 -0.69 5.83 -1.09
CA CYS A 360 -0.60 5.84 0.35
C CYS A 360 -1.99 5.97 0.99
N THR A 361 -2.31 5.09 1.94
CA THR A 361 -3.56 5.15 2.70
C THR A 361 -3.54 6.24 3.76
N ALA A 362 -2.38 6.55 4.35
CA ALA A 362 -2.24 7.62 5.35
C ALA A 362 -2.58 9.02 4.79
N LYS A 363 -2.57 9.18 3.46
CA LYS A 363 -3.02 10.41 2.81
C LYS A 363 -4.52 10.66 2.97
N LYS A 364 -5.34 9.61 3.15
CA LYS A 364 -6.76 9.72 3.53
C LYS A 364 -6.89 10.32 4.94
N PHE A 365 -6.05 9.90 5.88
CA PHE A 365 -5.99 10.50 7.22
C PHE A 365 -5.55 11.96 7.17
N GLU A 366 -4.48 12.28 6.44
CA GLU A 366 -4.01 13.66 6.31
C GLU A 366 -5.09 14.58 5.75
N ALA A 367 -5.83 14.12 4.73
CA ALA A 367 -6.94 14.86 4.14
C ALA A 367 -8.14 15.06 5.07
N GLN A 368 -8.20 14.41 6.23
CA GLN A 368 -9.28 14.59 7.21
C GLN A 368 -8.82 15.28 8.49
N ARG A 369 -7.57 15.77 8.54
CA ARG A 369 -7.09 16.55 9.68
C ARG A 369 -7.85 17.87 9.75
N SER A 370 -8.31 18.23 10.94
CA SER A 370 -9.15 19.41 11.18
C SER A 370 -8.51 20.74 10.78
N GLU A 371 -7.18 20.79 10.79
CA GLU A 371 -6.38 21.96 10.46
C GLU A 371 -6.12 22.11 8.94
N MET A 372 -6.49 21.14 8.11
CA MET A 372 -6.28 21.18 6.65
C MET A 372 -7.40 21.94 5.95
N ILE A 373 -7.58 23.20 6.33
CA ILE A 373 -8.68 24.08 5.91
C ILE A 373 -8.23 25.50 5.55
N ASP A 374 -6.98 25.70 5.13
CA ASP A 374 -6.43 27.06 4.89
C ASP A 374 -7.12 27.79 3.73
N SER A 375 -7.76 27.04 2.83
CA SER A 375 -8.62 27.60 1.78
C SER A 375 -10.00 28.08 2.28
N GLY A 376 -10.31 27.94 3.58
CA GLY A 376 -11.61 28.25 4.19
C GLY A 376 -12.60 27.07 4.16
N VAL A 377 -12.27 26.03 3.39
CA VAL A 377 -12.96 24.74 3.30
C VAL A 377 -11.90 23.63 3.37
N GLN A 378 -12.31 22.37 3.38
CA GLN A 378 -11.38 21.24 3.35
C GLN A 378 -10.42 21.36 2.16
N ASP A 379 -9.11 21.33 2.37
CA ASP A 379 -8.15 21.54 1.28
C ASP A 379 -8.21 20.40 0.23
N VAL A 380 -8.28 19.15 0.70
CA VAL A 380 -8.48 17.95 -0.14
C VAL A 380 -9.69 17.18 0.36
N ASP A 381 -10.71 17.01 -0.48
CA ASP A 381 -11.99 16.42 -0.09
C ASP A 381 -11.94 14.89 -0.07
N TYR A 382 -11.38 14.29 -1.13
CA TYR A 382 -11.31 12.84 -1.27
C TYR A 382 -9.92 12.40 -1.71
N VAL A 383 -9.54 11.21 -1.26
CA VAL A 383 -8.28 10.56 -1.63
C VAL A 383 -8.56 9.16 -2.14
N LEU A 384 -8.19 8.87 -3.37
CA LEU A 384 -8.19 7.54 -3.98
C LEU A 384 -6.80 6.93 -3.91
N THR A 385 -6.72 5.63 -3.66
CA THR A 385 -5.50 4.85 -3.87
C THR A 385 -5.34 4.44 -5.34
N THR A 386 -4.16 3.96 -5.71
CA THR A 386 -3.93 3.35 -7.04
C THR A 386 -4.95 2.26 -7.36
N ARG A 387 -5.29 1.42 -6.38
CA ARG A 387 -6.28 0.34 -6.53
C ARG A 387 -7.70 0.87 -6.74
N GLU A 388 -8.08 1.91 -5.99
CA GLU A 388 -9.38 2.55 -6.15
C GLU A 388 -9.52 3.21 -7.53
N LEU A 389 -8.50 3.93 -8.01
CA LEU A 389 -8.51 4.47 -9.37
C LEU A 389 -8.57 3.35 -10.43
N GLY A 390 -7.77 2.29 -10.27
CA GLY A 390 -7.82 1.13 -11.17
C GLY A 390 -9.23 0.52 -11.25
N ARG A 391 -9.91 0.37 -10.11
CA ARG A 391 -11.31 -0.09 -10.05
C ARG A 391 -12.27 0.87 -10.73
N MET A 392 -12.14 2.18 -10.52
CA MET A 392 -13.00 3.17 -11.19
C MET A 392 -12.89 3.11 -12.71
N ILE A 393 -11.67 3.01 -13.24
CA ILE A 393 -11.42 2.89 -14.69
C ILE A 393 -12.07 1.61 -15.24
N GLN A 394 -11.95 0.49 -14.52
CA GLN A 394 -12.60 -0.77 -14.89
C GLN A 394 -14.14 -0.68 -14.82
N GLN A 395 -14.69 -0.07 -13.77
CA GLN A 395 -16.13 0.14 -13.59
C GLN A 395 -16.73 1.01 -14.72
N ALA A 396 -15.97 2.00 -15.19
CA ALA A 396 -16.35 2.86 -16.30
C ALA A 396 -16.28 2.18 -17.68
N GLY A 397 -15.75 0.95 -17.76
CA GLY A 397 -15.61 0.21 -19.02
C GLY A 397 -14.54 0.77 -19.96
N ILE A 398 -13.55 1.49 -19.41
CA ILE A 398 -12.47 2.11 -20.18
C ILE A 398 -11.43 1.05 -20.55
N ASP A 399 -11.18 0.86 -21.85
CA ASP A 399 -10.05 0.07 -22.35
C ASP A 399 -8.74 0.84 -22.20
N PHE A 400 -8.16 0.76 -21.00
CA PHE A 400 -6.99 1.53 -20.60
C PHE A 400 -5.77 1.31 -21.52
N VAL A 401 -5.56 0.08 -21.99
CA VAL A 401 -4.40 -0.30 -22.81
C VAL A 401 -4.43 0.41 -24.16
N SER A 402 -5.62 0.57 -24.73
CA SER A 402 -5.84 1.19 -26.04
C SER A 402 -5.94 2.72 -26.00
N LEU A 403 -5.89 3.34 -24.81
CA LEU A 403 -6.04 4.78 -24.69
C LEU A 403 -4.89 5.53 -25.40
N PRO A 404 -5.19 6.63 -26.11
CA PRO A 404 -4.17 7.57 -26.52
C PRO A 404 -3.56 8.26 -25.30
N ASP A 405 -2.34 8.76 -25.46
CA ASP A 405 -1.69 9.57 -24.44
C ASP A 405 -2.21 11.01 -24.51
N ASP A 406 -2.45 11.62 -23.34
CA ASP A 406 -2.79 13.04 -23.20
C ASP A 406 -1.89 13.72 -22.15
N LYS A 407 -2.04 15.05 -21.99
CA LYS A 407 -1.23 15.88 -21.09
C LYS A 407 -2.06 16.47 -19.95
N MET A 408 -1.42 16.61 -18.80
CA MET A 408 -1.96 17.31 -17.63
C MET A 408 -2.32 18.77 -17.97
N ASP A 409 -3.32 19.30 -17.28
CA ASP A 409 -3.82 20.67 -17.46
C ASP A 409 -2.85 21.71 -16.90
N SER A 410 -2.69 22.83 -17.62
CA SER A 410 -1.84 23.94 -17.18
C SER A 410 -2.60 24.96 -16.31
N PRO A 411 -1.92 25.64 -15.37
CA PRO A 411 -0.49 25.52 -15.04
C PRO A 411 -0.18 24.45 -13.99
N LEU A 412 -1.17 23.94 -13.25
CA LEU A 412 -0.96 23.06 -12.09
C LEU A 412 -0.56 21.61 -12.46
N GLY A 413 -0.46 21.31 -13.76
CA GLY A 413 0.05 20.05 -14.29
C GLY A 413 1.51 20.10 -14.76
N LEU A 414 2.19 21.24 -14.60
CA LEU A 414 3.60 21.39 -14.94
C LEU A 414 4.47 20.96 -13.75
N SER A 415 5.63 20.35 -14.00
CA SER A 415 6.57 20.01 -12.93
C SER A 415 8.03 20.01 -13.41
N SER A 416 8.95 20.14 -12.45
CA SER A 416 10.37 19.95 -12.66
C SER A 416 10.78 18.47 -12.53
N GLY A 417 11.99 18.14 -12.99
CA GLY A 417 12.58 16.82 -12.74
C GLY A 417 12.96 16.57 -11.27
N ALA A 418 12.96 17.60 -10.41
CA ALA A 418 13.14 17.44 -8.97
C ALA A 418 11.85 16.89 -8.32
N ALA A 419 10.68 17.30 -8.79
CA ALA A 419 9.41 16.75 -8.33
C ALA A 419 9.20 15.28 -8.75
N ASP A 420 9.70 14.87 -9.92
CA ASP A 420 9.53 13.49 -10.41
C ASP A 420 10.14 12.43 -9.49
N ILE A 421 11.22 12.77 -8.76
CA ILE A 421 11.92 11.83 -7.88
C ILE A 421 11.32 11.73 -6.47
N PHE A 422 10.34 12.57 -6.11
CA PHE A 422 9.75 12.64 -4.76
C PHE A 422 9.27 11.29 -4.20
N ALA A 423 8.76 10.42 -5.08
CA ALA A 423 8.19 9.13 -4.69
C ALA A 423 9.24 8.12 -4.21
N ASN A 424 10.52 8.34 -4.51
CA ASN A 424 11.60 7.43 -4.14
C ASN A 424 12.22 7.83 -2.80
N THR A 425 12.65 6.85 -2.02
CA THR A 425 13.46 7.10 -0.81
C THR A 425 14.69 7.94 -1.17
N GLY A 426 14.92 9.03 -0.44
CA GLY A 426 15.97 10.01 -0.73
C GLY A 426 15.61 11.07 -1.79
N GLY A 427 14.52 10.91 -2.54
CA GLY A 427 14.14 11.84 -3.60
C GLY A 427 13.80 13.25 -3.11
N VAL A 428 13.08 13.38 -2.01
CA VAL A 428 12.79 14.68 -1.37
C VAL A 428 14.08 15.38 -0.94
N MET A 429 15.04 14.63 -0.37
CA MET A 429 16.32 15.18 0.05
C MET A 429 17.12 15.70 -1.16
N GLU A 430 17.19 14.93 -2.24
CA GLU A 430 17.88 15.36 -3.46
C GLU A 430 17.22 16.60 -4.08
N ALA A 431 15.89 16.64 -4.15
CA ALA A 431 15.15 17.79 -4.65
C ALA A 431 15.37 19.06 -3.78
N ALA A 432 15.36 18.91 -2.45
CA ALA A 432 15.63 20.00 -1.51
C ALA A 432 17.06 20.52 -1.63
N LEU A 433 18.05 19.62 -1.75
CA LEU A 433 19.46 20.00 -1.89
C LEU A 433 19.75 20.72 -3.21
N ARG A 434 19.12 20.32 -4.32
CA ARG A 434 19.25 21.03 -5.60
C ARG A 434 18.85 22.50 -5.46
N THR A 435 17.68 22.75 -4.84
CA THR A 435 17.15 24.10 -4.67
C THR A 435 17.89 24.91 -3.60
N ALA A 436 18.33 24.27 -2.51
CA ALA A 436 19.06 24.96 -1.44
C ALA A 436 20.51 25.32 -1.81
N TYR A 437 21.08 24.67 -2.83
CA TYR A 437 22.42 24.94 -3.32
C TYR A 437 22.45 26.07 -4.35
N GLU A 438 21.43 26.15 -5.20
CA GLU A 438 21.22 27.26 -6.16
C GLU A 438 20.97 28.59 -5.43
#